data_AF-A0A1F2PMV6-F1
#
_entry.id   AF-A0A1F2PMV6-F1
#
_cell.length_a   1.000
_cell.length_b   1.000
_cell.length_c   1.000
_cell.angle_alpha   90.00
_cell.angle_beta   90.00
_cell.angle_gamma   90.00
#
_symmetry.space_group_name_H-M   'P 1'
#
loop_
_entity.id
_entity.type
_entity.pdbx_description
1 polymer ?
#
loop_
_entity_poly.entity_id
_entity_poly.type
_entity_poly.pdbx_seq_one_letter_code
_entity_poly.pdbx_strand_id
1 'polypeptide(L)' 'MVIVKTTDLLKMAQDILDGGYEYVEINEVEADKTDPELPACISFDAYDGHGVCVDFYELEHLDISPTYKED' A
#
# COMPACT_ATOMS: atom_id res chain seq x y z
N MET A 1 5.15 -5.93 -9.39
CA MET A 1 5.84 -4.64 -9.18
C MET A 1 4.79 -3.56 -9.25
N VAL A 2 4.37 -3.07 -8.09
CA VAL A 2 3.42 -1.97 -7.96
C VAL A 2 4.20 -0.67 -7.75
N ILE A 3 3.91 0.36 -8.55
CA ILE A 3 4.44 1.71 -8.36
C ILE A 3 3.34 2.58 -7.74
N VAL A 4 3.67 3.33 -6.69
CA VAL A 4 2.74 4.20 -5.95
C VAL A 4 3.34 5.60 -5.79
N LYS A 5 2.52 6.62 -5.51
CA LYS A 5 3.06 7.94 -5.19
C LYS A 5 3.69 7.90 -3.80
N THR A 6 4.88 8.48 -3.68
CA THR A 6 5.55 8.62 -2.37
C THR A 6 4.72 9.42 -1.38
N THR A 7 3.89 10.36 -1.84
CA THR A 7 2.97 11.13 -0.99
C THR A 7 1.91 10.26 -0.34
N ASP A 8 1.39 9.27 -1.07
CA ASP A 8 0.31 8.42 -0.61
C ASP A 8 0.89 7.41 0.41
N LEU A 9 2.08 6.90 0.12
CA LEU A 9 2.84 6.05 1.04
C LEU A 9 3.22 6.79 2.34
N LEU A 10 3.61 8.06 2.25
CA LEU A 10 3.88 8.90 3.42
C LEU A 10 2.62 9.14 4.26
N LYS A 11 1.48 9.42 3.61
CA LYS A 11 0.20 9.59 4.30
C LYS A 11 -0.18 8.31 5.05
N MET A 12 -0.08 7.16 4.41
CA MET A 12 -0.40 5.87 5.03
C MET A 12 0.48 5.59 6.27
N ALA A 13 1.79 5.83 6.14
CA ALA A 13 2.71 5.69 7.27
C ALA A 13 2.36 6.63 8.43
N GLN A 14 1.92 7.86 8.13
CA GLN A 14 1.48 8.81 9.16
C GLN A 14 0.20 8.33 9.84
N ASP A 15 -0.78 7.83 9.08
CA ASP A 15 -2.05 7.32 9.63
C ASP A 15 -1.81 6.13 10.59
N ILE A 16 -0.87 5.24 10.26
CA ILE A 16 -0.44 4.12 11.12
C ILE A 16 0.20 4.61 12.42
N LEU A 17 1.11 5.60 12.33
CA LEU A 17 1.77 6.20 13.49
C LEU A 17 0.77 6.93 14.39
N ASP A 18 -0.16 7.68 13.80
CA ASP A 18 -1.22 8.40 14.51
C ASP A 18 -2.19 7.43 15.19
N GLY A 19 -2.36 6.23 14.63
CA GLY A 19 -3.06 5.10 15.24
C GLY A 19 -2.33 4.45 16.43
N GLY A 20 -1.07 4.83 16.68
CA GLY A 20 -0.26 4.31 17.78
C GLY A 20 0.44 2.97 17.49
N TYR A 21 0.52 2.58 16.22
CA TYR A 21 1.15 1.33 15.80
C TYR A 21 2.63 1.55 15.44
N GLU A 22 3.51 0.67 15.93
CA GLU A 22 4.96 0.79 15.74
C GLU A 22 5.50 -0.06 14.58
N TYR A 23 4.78 -1.14 14.22
CA TYR A 23 5.21 -2.10 13.21
C TYR A 23 4.09 -2.33 12.20
N VAL A 24 4.48 -2.50 10.94
CA VAL A 24 3.56 -2.77 9.84
C VAL A 24 4.14 -3.87 8.95
N GLU A 25 3.28 -4.80 8.55
CA GLU A 25 3.54 -5.76 7.48
C GLU A 25 3.07 -5.17 6.16
N ILE A 26 3.88 -5.31 5.11
CA ILE A 26 3.56 -4.76 3.79
C ILE A 26 3.36 -5.93 2.83
N ASN A 27 2.18 -6.00 2.22
CA ASN A 27 1.79 -7.07 1.32
C ASN A 27 1.54 -6.53 -0.09
N GLU A 28 2.06 -7.23 -1.11
CA GLU A 28 1.69 -6.98 -2.52
C GLU A 28 0.46 -7.84 -2.83
N VAL A 29 -0.64 -7.19 -3.17
CA VAL A 29 -1.90 -7.86 -3.56
C VAL A 29 -1.95 -7.87 -5.08
N GLU A 30 -1.98 -9.06 -5.66
CA GLU A 30 -2.14 -9.21 -7.11
C GLU A 30 -3.55 -8.78 -7.56
N ALA A 31 -3.65 -8.26 -8.78
CA ALA A 31 -4.93 -7.94 -9.39
C ALA A 31 -5.82 -9.19 -9.51
N ASP A 32 -7.11 -9.06 -9.21
CA ASP A 32 -8.04 -10.17 -9.37
C ASP A 32 -8.27 -10.46 -10.85
N LYS A 33 -7.98 -11.70 -11.28
CA LYS A 33 -8.16 -12.12 -12.68
C LYS A 33 -9.64 -12.30 -13.06
N THR A 34 -10.51 -12.39 -12.07
CA THR A 34 -11.96 -12.54 -12.20
C THR A 34 -12.72 -11.23 -12.04
N ASP A 35 -12.09 -10.22 -11.45
CA ASP A 35 -12.64 -8.87 -11.30
C ASP A 35 -11.65 -7.81 -11.79
N PRO A 36 -11.82 -7.28 -13.01
CA PRO A 36 -10.94 -6.26 -13.57
C PRO A 36 -11.03 -4.90 -12.87
N GLU A 37 -11.99 -4.69 -11.95
CA GLU A 37 -12.09 -3.47 -11.15
C GLU A 37 -11.20 -3.51 -9.90
N LEU A 38 -10.59 -4.64 -9.58
CA LEU A 38 -9.66 -4.82 -8.47
C LEU A 38 -8.20 -4.83 -8.99
N PRO A 39 -7.56 -3.65 -9.14
CA PRO A 39 -6.17 -3.59 -9.56
C PRO A 39 -5.26 -4.17 -8.48
N ALA A 40 -4.03 -4.50 -8.89
CA ALA A 40 -2.98 -4.82 -7.94
C ALA A 40 -2.76 -3.63 -7.00
N CYS A 41 -2.49 -3.88 -5.73
CA CYS A 41 -2.28 -2.85 -4.73
C CYS A 41 -1.25 -3.27 -3.69
N ILE A 42 -0.85 -2.32 -2.84
CA ILE A 42 -0.03 -2.59 -1.66
C ILE A 42 -0.94 -2.41 -0.44
N SER A 43 -1.00 -3.41 0.44
CA SER A 43 -1.69 -3.30 1.73
C SER A 43 -0.69 -3.20 2.88
N PHE A 44 -1.11 -2.50 3.94
CA PHE A 44 -0.33 -2.24 5.14
C PHE A 44 -1.11 -2.76 6.35
N ASP A 45 -0.58 -3.79 6.99
CA ASP A 45 -1.25 -4.46 8.10
C ASP A 45 -0.48 -4.14 9.40
N ALA A 46 -1.03 -3.24 10.22
CA ALA A 46 -0.35 -2.73 11.40
C ALA A 46 -0.49 -3.69 12.57
N TYR A 47 0.59 -3.93 13.31
CA TYR A 47 0.59 -4.83 14.46
C TYR A 47 0.14 -4.11 15.73
N ASP A 48 -0.94 -4.59 16.35
CA ASP A 48 -1.54 -3.97 17.54
C ASP A 48 -0.88 -4.33 18.88
N GLY A 49 0.19 -5.12 18.87
CA GLY A 49 0.86 -5.58 20.09
C GLY A 49 0.18 -6.77 20.80
N HIS A 50 -1.03 -7.13 20.40
CA HIS A 50 -1.83 -8.22 20.98
C HIS A 50 -2.05 -9.40 20.02
N GLY A 51 -1.42 -9.36 18.84
CA GLY A 51 -1.51 -10.42 17.83
C GLY A 51 -2.66 -10.23 16.85
N VAL A 52 -3.25 -9.04 16.79
CA VAL A 52 -4.25 -8.67 15.79
C VAL A 52 -3.64 -7.64 14.85
N CYS A 53 -3.83 -7.84 13.55
CA CYS A 53 -3.46 -6.86 12.54
C CYS A 53 -4.65 -5.94 12.27
N VAL A 54 -4.37 -4.65 12.09
CA VAL A 54 -5.34 -3.69 11.57
C VAL A 54 -4.95 -3.37 10.13
N ASP A 55 -5.82 -3.73 9.20
CA ASP A 55 -5.59 -3.52 7.77
C ASP A 55 -5.85 -2.04 7.42
N PHE A 56 -4.84 -1.41 6.82
CA PHE A 56 -4.96 -0.10 6.20
C PHE A 56 -4.93 -0.29 4.69
N TYR A 57 -6.11 -0.43 4.08
CA TYR A 57 -6.28 -0.41 2.63
C TYR A 57 -6.20 1.04 2.14
N GLU A 58 -5.31 1.34 1.19
CA GLU A 58 -5.41 2.44 0.20
C GLU A 58 -4.03 2.84 -0.37
N LEU A 59 -3.49 2.10 -1.33
CA LEU A 59 -2.49 2.64 -2.27
C LEU A 59 -2.80 2.15 -3.68
N GLU A 60 -3.18 3.09 -4.55
CA GLU A 60 -3.46 2.81 -5.96
C GLU A 60 -2.17 2.53 -6.75
N HIS A 61 -2.23 1.51 -7.59
CA HIS A 61 -1.19 1.25 -8.58
C HIS A 61 -1.17 2.34 -9.65
N LEU A 62 0.02 2.83 -9.97
CA LEU A 62 0.29 3.73 -11.07
C LEU A 62 0.99 3.01 -12.21
N ASP A 63 0.45 3.18 -13.42
CA ASP A 63 1.15 2.78 -14.65
C ASP A 63 2.17 3.87 -15.03
N ILE A 64 3.45 3.65 -14.70
CA ILE A 64 4.55 4.57 -15.01
C ILE A 64 5.57 3.87 -15.90
N SER A 65 5.88 4.48 -17.05
CA SER A 65 6.94 4.01 -17.94
C SER A 65 8.31 4.03 -17.22
N PRO A 66 9.19 3.04 -17.44
CA PRO A 66 10.58 3.07 -16.96
C PRO A 66 11.36 4.32 -17.38
N THR A 67 10.95 4.98 -18.47
CA THR A 67 11.59 6.16 -19.06
C THR A 67 10.88 7.48 -18.70
N TYR A 68 10.00 7.50 -17.69
CA TYR A 68 9.09 8.61 -17.35
C TYR A 68 9.78 9.99 -17.12
N LYS A 69 11.10 10.04 -16.95
CA LYS A 69 11.88 11.29 -16.83
C LYS A 69 13.10 11.36 -17.75
N GLU A 70 13.15 10.50 -18.75
CA GLU A 70 14.18 10.55 -19.79
C GLU A 70 13.67 11.45 -20.94
N ASP A 71 13.85 12.75 -20.77
CA ASP A 71 13.92 13.75 -21.85
C ASP A 71 15.39 14.18 -22.02
#